data_AF-A0A933FUY9-F1
#
_entry.id   AF-A0A933FUY9-F1
#
_cell.length_a   1.000
_cell.length_b   1.000
_cell.length_c   1.000
_cell.angle_alpha   90.00
_cell.angle_beta   90.00
_cell.angle_gamma   90.00
#
_symmetry.space_group_name_H-M   'P 1'
#
loop_
_entity.id
_entity.type
_entity.pdbx_description
1 polymer ?
#
loop_
_entity_poly.entity_id
_entity_poly.type
_entity_poly.pdbx_seq_one_letter_code
_entity_poly.pdbx_strand_id
1 'polypeptide(L)' 'KVFIFKNVPAEVCSQCGETYFGPEALEKMDRVVTGLPEPKEISPVPVYTL' A
#
# COMPACT_ATOMS: atom_id res chain seq x y z
N LYS A 1 -3.11 -11.55 -3.40
CA LYS A 1 -1.71 -11.04 -3.34
C LYS A 1 -1.69 -9.86 -2.40
N VAL A 2 -0.73 -9.80 -1.49
CA VAL A 2 -0.58 -8.64 -0.57
C VAL A 2 0.48 -7.72 -1.17
N PHE A 3 0.16 -6.44 -1.29
CA PHE A 3 1.10 -5.41 -1.71
C PHE A 3 1.45 -4.54 -0.51
N ILE A 4 2.74 -4.26 -0.32
CA ILE A 4 3.22 -3.38 0.74
C ILE A 4 3.84 -2.17 0.06
N PHE A 5 3.17 -1.03 0.16
CA PHE A 5 3.68 0.25 -0.33
C PHE A 5 4.43 0.97 0.79
N LYS A 6 5.69 1.31 0.56
CA LYS A 6 6.56 2.01 1.53
C LYS A 6 6.73 3.47 1.11
N ASN A 7 6.82 4.39 2.08
CA ASN A 7 7.05 5.83 1.87
C ASN A 7 6.01 6.52 0.96
N VAL A 8 4.73 6.21 1.17
CA VAL A 8 3.65 6.84 0.42
C VAL A 8 3.29 8.17 1.09
N PRO A 9 3.28 9.30 0.36
CA PRO A 9 2.79 10.57 0.89
C PRO A 9 1.28 10.46 1.14
N ALA A 10 0.86 10.76 2.37
CA ALA A 10 -0.53 10.70 2.77
C ALA A 10 -0.82 11.75 3.84
N GLU A 11 -2.05 12.25 3.84
CA GLU A 11 -2.58 13.09 4.90
C GLU A 11 -3.35 12.22 5.87
N VAL A 12 -2.96 12.22 7.14
CA VAL A 12 -3.62 11.43 8.18
C VAL A 12 -4.38 12.37 9.09
N CYS A 13 -5.69 12.16 9.19
CA CYS A 13 -6.53 12.89 10.13
C CYS A 13 -6.10 12.57 11.56
N SER A 14 -5.69 13.60 12.31
CA SER A 14 -5.20 13.44 13.68
C SER A 14 -6.30 13.05 14.69
N GLN A 15 -7.58 13.23 14.34
CA GLN A 15 -8.70 12.94 15.22
C GLN A 15 -9.22 11.50 15.10
N CYS A 16 -9.35 10.98 13.88
CA CYS A 16 -9.92 9.65 13.62
C CYS A 16 -8.94 8.65 12.99
N GLY A 17 -7.78 9.10 12.50
CA GLY A 17 -6.78 8.25 11.82
C GLY A 17 -7.10 7.96 10.35
N GLU A 18 -8.13 8.60 9.77
CA GLU A 18 -8.45 8.43 8.35
C GLU A 18 -7.28 8.92 7.49
N THR A 19 -6.91 8.13 6.49
CA THR A 19 -5.74 8.38 5.65
C THR A 19 -6.18 8.73 4.23
N TYR A 20 -5.82 9.91 3.77
CA TYR A 20 -6.08 10.40 2.42
C TYR A 20 -4.81 10.35 1.58
N PHE A 21 -4.95 9.88 0.35
CA PHE A 21 -3.88 9.82 -0.62
C PHE A 21 -4.16 10.81 -1.76
N GLY A 22 -3.13 11.55 -2.16
CA GLY A 22 -3.22 12.43 -3.31
C GLY A 22 -3.39 11.65 -4.63
N PRO A 23 -3.85 12.32 -5.70
CA PRO A 23 -4.13 11.68 -6.99
C PRO A 23 -2.91 10.96 -7.57
N GLU A 24 -1.72 11.56 -7.49
CA GLU A 24 -0.49 10.96 -8.00
C GLU A 24 -0.13 9.64 -7.27
N ALA A 25 -0.34 9.60 -5.95
CA ALA A 25 -0.08 8.40 -5.15
C ALA A 25 -1.07 7.28 -5.53
N LEU A 26 -2.35 7.62 -5.69
CA LEU A 26 -3.40 6.68 -6.10
C LEU A 26 -3.14 6.10 -7.49
N GLU A 27 -2.79 6.93 -8.48
CA GLU A 27 -2.46 6.45 -9.83
C GLU A 27 -1.27 5.48 -9.82
N LYS A 28 -0.23 5.78 -9.03
CA LYS A 28 0.94 4.91 -8.92
C LYS A 28 0.59 3.57 -8.27
N MET A 29 -0.23 3.58 -7.22
CA MET A 29 -0.72 2.35 -6.59
C MET A 29 -1.55 1.53 -7.57
N ASP A 30 -2.48 2.18 -8.28
CA ASP A 30 -3.36 1.50 -9.24
C ASP A 30 -2.55 0.81 -10.35
N ARG A 31 -1.56 1.49 -10.93
CA ARG A 31 -0.65 0.90 -11.93
C ARG A 31 0.12 -0.31 -11.41
N VAL A 32 0.53 -0.31 -10.13
CA VAL A 32 1.22 -1.46 -9.53
C VAL A 32 0.26 -2.62 -9.27
N VAL A 33 -0.94 -2.35 -8.78
CA VAL A 33 -1.92 -3.40 -8.50
C VAL A 33 -2.46 -4.03 -9.79
N THR A 34 -2.77 -3.21 -10.80
CA THR A 34 -3.33 -3.66 -12.08
C THR A 34 -2.28 -4.24 -13.02
N GLY A 35 -1.09 -3.62 -13.08
CA GLY A 35 -0.01 -4.03 -13.97
C GLY A 35 0.73 -5.30 -13.53
N LEU A 36 0.52 -5.76 -12.29
CA LEU A 36 1.18 -6.92 -11.69
C LEU A 36 2.71 -6.97 -11.94
N PRO A 37 3.46 -5.87 -11.73
CA PRO A 37 4.89 -5.85 -11.96
C PRO A 37 5.61 -6.79 -10.98
N GLU A 38 6.82 -7.21 -11.33
CA GLU A 38 7.66 -8.01 -10.44
C GLU A 38 7.95 -7.23 -9.14
N PRO A 39 7.71 -7.82 -7.96
CA PRO A 39 7.92 -7.15 -6.70
C PRO A 39 9.41 -6.90 -6.48
N LYS A 40 9.75 -5.71 -5.98
CA LYS A 40 11.14 -5.37 -5.63
C LYS A 40 11.67 -6.21 -4.46
N GLU A 41 10.77 -6.62 -3.56
CA GLU A 41 11.08 -7.38 -2.36
C GLU A 41 9.91 -8.32 -2.06
N ILE A 42 10.22 -9.56 -1.68
CA ILE A 42 9.24 -10.56 -1.24
C ILE A 42 9.51 -10.83 0.25
N SER A 43 8.49 -10.67 1.08
CA SER A 43 8.58 -10.91 2.52
C SER A 43 7.61 -12.02 2.95
N PRO A 44 8.06 -13.06 3.67
CA PRO A 44 7.18 -14.11 4.18
C PRO A 44 6.33 -13.56 5.34
N VAL A 45 5.02 -13.75 5.26
CA VAL A 45 4.08 -13.35 6.31
C VAL A 45 3.64 -14.59 7.09
N PRO A 46 3.93 -14.69 8.40
CA PRO A 46 3.49 -15.83 9.21
C PRO A 46 1.97 -15.79 9.40
N VAL A 47 1.30 -16.90 9.12
CA VAL A 47 -0.14 -17.06 9.36
C VAL A 47 -0.32 -17.82 10.67
N TYR A 48 -1.02 -17.21 11.63
CA TYR A 48 -1.41 -17.85 12.88
C TYR A 48 -2.88 -18.26 12.83
N THR A 49 -3.18 -19.49 13.24
CA THR A 49 -4.55 -20.01 13.38
C THR A 49 -4.85 -20.16 14.86
N LEU A 50 -6.04 -19.71 15.29
CA LEU A 50 -6.51 -19.78 16.69
C LEU A 50 -7.06 -21.18 17.01
#